data_AF-A0AAD7PC14-F1
#
_entry.id   AF-A0AAD7PC14-F1
#
_cell.length_a   1.000
_cell.length_b   1.000
_cell.length_c   1.000
_cell.angle_alpha   90.00
_cell.angle_beta   90.00
_cell.angle_gamma   90.00
#
_symmetry.space_group_name_H-M   'P 1'
#
loop_
_entity.id
_entity.type
_entity.pdbx_description
1 polymer ?
#
loop_
_entity_poly.entity_id
_entity_poly.type
_entity_poly.pdbx_seq_one_letter_code
_entity_poly.pdbx_strand_id
1 'polypeptide(L)'
;MSPDICIVNFYTTSGRLGLHQDRDESRGSLSEGLPVVSFSVGDAAEFLYGDQRDVENAEKVVLESGDVLIFGGKSRHIFHGVASIIPHSAPKALIEDTRLRPGRLNLTFRQY
;
A
#
# COMPACT_ATOMS: atom_id res chain seq x y z
N MET A 1 0.48 2.30 18.25
CA MET A 1 1.24 1.35 17.41
C MET A 1 2.71 1.70 17.54
N SER A 2 3.56 0.70 17.66
CA SER A 2 5.02 0.83 17.60
C SER A 2 5.53 -0.18 16.55
N PRO A 3 5.63 0.21 15.26
CA PRO A 3 5.97 -0.74 14.21
C PRO A 3 7.40 -1.26 14.36
N ASP A 4 7.57 -2.57 14.24
CA ASP A 4 8.85 -3.28 14.21
C ASP A 4 9.13 -3.94 12.84
N ILE A 5 8.15 -3.89 11.93
CA ILE A 5 8.26 -4.35 10.56
C ILE A 5 8.04 -3.17 9.61
N CYS A 6 8.92 -3.04 8.61
CA CYS A 6 8.70 -2.19 7.44
C CYS A 6 9.00 -3.00 6.17
N ILE A 7 7.98 -3.29 5.37
CA ILE A 7 8.13 -3.88 4.04
C ILE A 7 8.24 -2.75 3.03
N VAL A 8 9.33 -2.73 2.26
CA VAL A 8 9.57 -1.72 1.22
C VAL A 8 9.36 -2.35 -0.15
N ASN A 9 8.33 -1.90 -0.86
CA ASN A 9 8.00 -2.36 -2.19
C ASN A 9 8.33 -1.29 -3.23
N PHE A 10 9.03 -1.66 -4.30
CA PHE A 10 9.23 -0.79 -5.46
C PHE A 10 8.53 -1.39 -6.69
N TYR A 11 7.59 -0.64 -7.24
CA TYR A 11 6.83 -0.99 -8.42
C TYR A 11 7.36 -0.17 -9.60
N THR A 12 7.79 -0.83 -10.68
CA THR A 12 7.99 -0.15 -11.96
C THR A 12 6.62 0.23 -12.57
N THR A 13 6.62 0.92 -13.70
CA THR A 13 5.38 1.36 -14.39
C THR A 13 4.41 0.24 -14.74
N SER A 14 4.89 -1.00 -14.86
CA SER A 14 4.10 -2.22 -15.10
C SER A 14 3.79 -3.03 -13.83
N GLY A 15 4.26 -2.58 -12.67
CA GLY A 15 4.14 -3.29 -11.40
C GLY A 15 2.69 -3.44 -10.95
N ARG A 16 2.36 -4.61 -10.39
CA ARG A 16 1.05 -4.93 -9.81
C ARG A 16 1.23 -5.83 -8.59
N LEU A 17 0.21 -5.85 -7.73
CA LEU A 17 0.13 -6.78 -6.61
C LEU A 17 -1.31 -7.27 -6.49
N GLY A 18 -1.52 -8.58 -6.60
CA GLY A 18 -2.85 -9.18 -6.52
C GLY A 18 -3.49 -9.02 -5.13
N LEU A 19 -4.80 -9.23 -5.05
CA LEU A 19 -5.53 -9.17 -3.78
C LEU A 19 -4.99 -10.22 -2.80
N HIS A 20 -4.56 -9.73 -1.64
CA HIS A 20 -4.04 -10.49 -0.52
C HIS A 20 -4.46 -9.85 0.80
N GLN A 21 -4.20 -10.54 1.92
CA GLN A 21 -4.38 -10.02 3.27
C GLN A 21 -3.04 -10.03 3.98
N ASP A 22 -2.83 -9.07 4.86
CA ASP A 22 -1.68 -9.03 5.75
C ASP A 22 -1.99 -9.85 7.00
N ARG A 23 -1.49 -11.08 7.07
CA ARG A 23 -1.82 -12.06 8.12
C ARG A 23 -0.61 -12.78 8.70
N ASP A 24 0.58 -12.27 8.44
CA ASP A 24 1.83 -12.91 8.86
C ASP A 24 2.30 -12.43 10.25
N GLU A 25 1.61 -11.44 10.84
CA GLU A 25 1.84 -10.96 12.21
C GLU A 25 1.29 -11.93 13.27
N SER A 26 1.63 -11.72 14.55
CA SER A 26 1.14 -12.57 15.63
C SER A 26 -0.38 -12.57 15.74
N ARG A 27 -0.95 -13.67 16.25
CA ARG A 27 -2.40 -13.76 16.51
C ARG A 27 -2.90 -12.63 17.41
N GLY A 28 -2.08 -12.19 18.38
CA GLY A 28 -2.39 -11.05 19.25
C GLY A 28 -2.55 -9.77 18.45
N SER A 29 -1.52 -9.40 17.69
CA SER A 29 -1.52 -8.22 16.80
C SER A 29 -2.72 -8.19 15.86
N LEU A 30 -3.01 -9.33 15.22
CA LEU A 30 -4.16 -9.48 14.33
C LEU A 30 -5.49 -9.33 15.07
N SER A 31 -5.65 -9.98 16.23
CA SER A 31 -6.90 -9.96 17.01
C SER A 31 -7.20 -8.60 17.65
N GLU A 32 -6.17 -7.85 18.04
CA GLU A 32 -6.30 -6.48 18.53
C GLU A 32 -6.58 -5.48 17.39
N GLY A 33 -6.41 -5.91 16.13
CA GLY A 33 -6.62 -5.06 14.97
C GLY A 33 -5.54 -3.99 14.82
N LEU A 34 -4.30 -4.26 15.26
CA LEU A 34 -3.19 -3.30 15.14
C LEU A 34 -3.01 -2.89 13.68
N PRO A 35 -2.96 -1.59 13.35
CA PRO A 35 -3.12 -1.14 11.97
C PRO A 35 -1.92 -1.47 11.09
N VAL A 36 -2.17 -1.52 9.80
CA VAL A 36 -1.14 -1.38 8.76
C VAL A 36 -1.08 0.10 8.36
N VAL A 37 0.13 0.66 8.28
CA VAL A 37 0.37 2.05 7.83
C VAL A 37 1.20 2.01 6.56
N SER A 38 0.69 2.56 5.47
CA SER A 38 1.24 2.41 4.12
C SER A 38 1.49 3.78 3.49
N PHE A 39 2.75 4.11 3.23
CA PHE A 39 3.17 5.35 2.58
C PHE A 39 3.30 5.14 1.07
N SER A 40 2.93 6.13 0.28
CA SER A 40 3.10 6.15 -1.18
C SER A 40 4.04 7.29 -1.59
N VAL A 41 5.06 6.98 -2.40
CA VAL A 41 6.03 7.96 -2.91
C VAL A 41 6.33 7.67 -4.38
N GLY A 42 6.32 8.69 -5.24
CA GLY A 42 6.54 8.54 -6.67
C GLY A 42 5.25 8.47 -7.47
N ASP A 43 5.19 7.64 -8.50
CA ASP A 43 4.00 7.51 -9.34
C ASP A 43 2.80 7.00 -8.51
N ALA A 44 1.62 7.54 -8.79
CA ALA A 44 0.36 7.15 -8.16
C ALA A 44 -0.02 5.71 -8.50
N ALA A 45 -0.78 5.06 -7.61
CA ALA A 45 -1.28 3.71 -7.80
C ALA A 45 -2.80 3.61 -7.68
N GLU A 46 -3.43 2.82 -8.55
CA GLU A 46 -4.79 2.33 -8.33
C GLU A 46 -4.74 1.20 -7.30
N PHE A 47 -5.14 1.52 -6.07
CA PHE A 47 -5.21 0.59 -4.96
C PHE A 47 -6.61 -0.02 -4.88
N LEU A 48 -6.66 -1.35 -4.77
CA LEU A 48 -7.89 -2.10 -4.62
C LEU A 48 -8.06 -2.52 -3.17
N TYR A 49 -9.29 -2.49 -2.65
CA TYR A 49 -9.61 -3.05 -1.34
C TYR A 49 -11.05 -3.60 -1.25
N GLY A 50 -11.27 -4.58 -0.37
CA GLY A 50 -12.59 -5.14 -0.12
C GLY A 50 -12.58 -6.28 0.89
N ASP A 51 -13.75 -6.79 1.25
CA ASP A 51 -13.89 -7.88 2.24
C ASP A 51 -13.67 -9.27 1.65
N GLN A 52 -13.68 -9.38 0.32
CA GLN A 52 -13.53 -10.64 -0.42
C GLN A 52 -12.35 -10.58 -1.37
N ARG A 53 -11.82 -11.76 -1.72
CA ARG A 53 -10.77 -11.90 -2.73
C ARG A 53 -11.36 -11.85 -4.14
N ASP A 54 -12.03 -10.75 -4.45
CA ASP A 54 -12.75 -10.52 -5.70
C ASP A 54 -12.40 -9.14 -6.26
N VAL A 55 -11.74 -9.11 -7.41
CA VAL A 55 -11.26 -7.88 -8.06
C VAL A 55 -12.42 -7.11 -8.70
N GLU A 56 -13.47 -7.79 -9.15
CA GLU A 56 -14.60 -7.15 -9.86
C GLU A 56 -15.45 -6.31 -8.89
N ASN A 57 -15.55 -6.78 -7.65
CA ASN A 57 -16.30 -6.12 -6.58
C ASN A 57 -15.42 -5.33 -5.59
N ALA A 58 -14.11 -5.21 -5.86
CA ALA A 58 -13.21 -4.43 -5.02
C ALA A 58 -13.43 -2.93 -5.23
N GLU A 59 -13.45 -2.19 -4.12
CA GLU A 59 -13.41 -0.74 -4.14
C GLU A 59 -12.04 -0.24 -4.60
N LYS A 60 -12.01 0.97 -5.15
CA LYS A 60 -10.82 1.57 -5.74
C LYS A 60 -10.52 2.92 -5.12
N VAL A 61 -9.25 3.16 -4.83
CA VAL A 61 -8.74 4.48 -4.45
C VAL A 61 -7.40 4.73 -5.15
N VAL A 62 -7.19 5.96 -5.63
CA VAL A 62 -5.89 6.37 -6.15
C VAL A 62 -5.04 6.85 -4.97
N LEU A 63 -3.86 6.26 -4.80
CA LEU A 63 -2.88 6.70 -3.82
C LEU A 63 -1.76 7.45 -4.55
N GLU A 64 -1.66 8.75 -4.30
CA GLU A 64 -0.69 9.65 -4.89
C GLU A 64 0.60 9.77 -4.05
N SER A 65 1.61 10.45 -4.59
CA SER A 65 2.84 10.69 -3.84
C SER A 65 2.57 11.57 -2.63
N GLY A 66 2.96 11.09 -1.45
CA GLY A 66 2.73 11.75 -0.17
C GLY A 66 1.57 11.18 0.63
N ASP A 67 0.70 10.37 0.01
CA ASP A 67 -0.42 9.76 0.69
C ASP A 67 0.02 8.72 1.72
N VAL A 68 -0.73 8.67 2.83
CA VAL A 68 -0.60 7.66 3.87
C VAL A 68 -1.95 6.98 4.05
N LEU A 69 -2.00 5.69 3.72
CA LEU A 69 -3.17 4.84 3.95
C LEU A 69 -3.00 4.08 5.26
N ILE A 70 -4.04 4.09 6.11
CA ILE A 70 -4.07 3.34 7.37
C ILE A 70 -5.32 2.47 7.39
N PHE A 71 -5.15 1.17 7.65
CA PHE A 71 -6.27 0.25 7.88
C PHE A 71 -5.99 -0.67 9.06
N GLY A 72 -6.93 -0.71 9.99
CA GLY A 72 -6.85 -1.46 11.25
C GLY A 72 -8.23 -1.69 11.84
N GLY A 73 -8.30 -2.18 13.07
CA GLY A 73 -9.56 -2.56 13.72
C GLY A 73 -10.36 -3.52 12.83
N LYS A 74 -11.62 -3.18 12.52
CA LYS A 74 -12.49 -3.98 11.65
C LYS A 74 -11.92 -4.17 10.24
N SER A 75 -11.14 -3.20 9.75
CA SER A 75 -10.53 -3.23 8.42
C SER A 75 -9.16 -3.90 8.41
N ARG A 76 -8.67 -4.46 9.53
CA ARG A 76 -7.34 -5.07 9.59
C ARG A 76 -7.15 -6.24 8.62
N HIS A 77 -8.25 -6.87 8.22
CA HIS A 77 -8.29 -8.06 7.38
C HIS A 77 -8.89 -7.82 6.01
N ILE A 78 -8.95 -6.57 5.52
CA ILE A 78 -9.37 -6.34 4.13
C ILE A 78 -8.43 -7.05 3.15
N PHE A 79 -8.99 -7.63 2.10
CA PHE A 79 -8.23 -7.95 0.91
C PHE A 79 -7.85 -6.66 0.22
N HIS A 80 -6.59 -6.55 -0.19
CA HIS A 80 -6.11 -5.37 -0.88
C HIS A 80 -4.97 -5.67 -1.84
N GLY A 81 -4.69 -4.74 -2.74
CA GLY A 81 -3.66 -4.91 -3.78
C GLY A 81 -3.43 -3.65 -4.60
N VAL A 82 -2.48 -3.73 -5.52
CA VAL A 82 -2.16 -2.67 -6.47
C VAL A 82 -2.58 -3.13 -7.84
N ALA A 83 -3.66 -2.57 -8.36
CA ALA A 83 -4.17 -2.86 -9.69
C ALA A 83 -3.19 -2.37 -10.74
N SER A 84 -2.72 -1.12 -10.65
CA SER A 84 -1.83 -0.49 -11.62
C SER A 84 -1.03 0.67 -11.03
N ILE A 85 0.08 1.03 -11.68
CA ILE A 85 0.81 2.28 -11.47
C ILE A 85 0.45 3.25 -12.60
N ILE A 86 0.15 4.50 -12.28
CA ILE A 86 -0.17 5.57 -13.23
C ILE A 86 1.15 6.26 -13.62
N PRO A 87 1.71 6.03 -14.83
CA PRO A 87 3.03 6.54 -15.18
C PRO A 87 3.07 8.07 -15.25
N HIS A 88 4.21 8.66 -14.88
CA HIS A 88 4.48 10.10 -14.98
C HIS A 88 3.55 10.97 -14.12
N SER A 89 3.04 10.42 -13.01
CA SER A 89 2.19 11.12 -12.05
C SER A 89 2.96 11.60 -10.82
N ALA A 90 4.21 11.18 -10.66
CA ALA A 90 5.07 11.66 -9.58
C ALA A 90 5.28 13.21 -9.64
N PRO A 91 5.30 13.91 -8.48
CA PRO A 91 5.61 15.33 -8.44
C PRO A 91 7.00 15.63 -9.02
N LYS A 92 7.10 16.62 -9.91
CA LYS A 92 8.37 16.98 -10.58
C LYS A 92 9.50 17.31 -9.60
N ALA A 93 9.20 18.13 -8.59
CA ALA A 93 10.18 18.50 -7.57
C ALA A 93 10.75 17.27 -6.84
N LEU A 94 9.91 16.27 -6.53
CA LEU A 94 10.38 15.01 -5.94
C LEU A 94 11.39 14.31 -6.85
N ILE A 95 11.10 14.22 -8.16
CA ILE A 95 12.00 13.57 -9.12
C ILE A 95 13.30 14.35 -9.29
N GLU A 96 13.23 15.68 -9.38
CA GLU A 96 14.38 16.57 -9.53
C GLU A 96 15.33 16.48 -8.32
N ASP A 97 14.78 16.51 -7.10
CA ASP A 97 15.57 16.51 -5.87
C ASP A 97 16.14 15.12 -5.54
N THR A 98 15.37 14.06 -5.77
CA THR A 98 15.73 12.70 -5.32
C THR A 98 16.31 11.81 -6.42
N ARG A 99 16.13 12.18 -7.69
CA ARG A 99 16.41 11.32 -8.86
C ARG A 99 15.70 9.96 -8.77
N LEU A 100 14.50 9.93 -8.18
CA LEU A 100 13.69 8.71 -8.10
C LEU A 100 13.45 8.16 -9.51
N ARG A 101 13.66 6.84 -9.66
CA ARG A 101 13.40 6.14 -10.92
C ARG A 101 11.90 6.09 -11.20
N PRO A 102 11.46 6.05 -12.48
CA PRO A 102 10.05 5.91 -12.83
C PRO A 102 9.39 4.72 -12.11
N GLY A 103 8.23 4.94 -11.52
CA GLY A 103 7.55 3.97 -10.66
C GLY A 103 7.18 4.52 -9.28
N ARG A 104 6.76 3.60 -8.42
CA ARG A 104 6.21 3.86 -7.08
C ARG A 104 7.01 3.13 -6.02
N LEU A 105 7.40 3.86 -4.98
CA LEU A 105 7.91 3.32 -3.73
C LEU A 105 6.77 3.26 -2.70
N ASN A 106 6.66 2.15 -2.00
CA ASN A 106 5.69 1.95 -0.93
C ASN A 106 6.37 1.41 0.32
N LEU A 107 6.10 2.03 1.46
CA LEU A 107 6.63 1.61 2.76
C LEU A 107 5.44 1.21 3.63
N THR A 108 5.37 -0.07 3.98
CA THR A 108 4.27 -0.64 4.75
C THR A 108 4.77 -1.05 6.12
N PHE A 109 4.32 -0.33 7.14
CA PHE A 109 4.68 -0.51 8.53
C PHE A 109 3.64 -1.35 9.26
N ARG A 110 4.12 -2.30 10.06
CA ARG A 110 3.30 -3.25 10.83
C ARG A 110 3.97 -3.54 12.17
N GLN A 111 3.20 -4.09 13.09
CA GLN A 111 3.68 -4.54 14.40
C GLN A 111 3.43 -6.04 14.51
N TYR A 112 4.48 -6.82 14.78
CA TYR A 112 4.38 -8.27 14.93
C TYR A 112 3.60 -8.68 16.18
#